data_AF-C1H1J1-F1
#
_entry.id   AF-C1H1J1-F1
#
_cell.length_a   1.000
_cell.length_b   1.000
_cell.length_c   1.000
_cell.angle_alpha   90.00
_cell.angle_beta   90.00
_cell.angle_gamma   90.00
#
_symmetry.space_group_name_H-M   'P 1'
#
loop_
_entity.id
_entity.type
_entity.pdbx_description
1 polymer ?
#
loop_
_entity_poly.entity_id
_entity_poly.type
_entity_poly.pdbx_seq_one_letter_code
_entity_poly.pdbx_strand_id
1 'polypeptide(L)'
;MYDLPDTALHHAIDRRIMDASNEVIKTISICPPDIYGRGTGVGGRADVWRTLWRTKESFYVGAGENPRAVTHPNDVVDLFLLVLENIILKRGEDLKFGKELKIKHSLTRFYFAVADEIRWKDAAEAICRMGIEQGWLQVDAITAFYDEKCFREIFEPGWLGFVSLGVRQLGWKPRAPDFWTVLPADVERAVAQMKR
;
A
#
# COMPACT_ATOMS: atom_id res chain seq x y z
N MET A 1 7.67 5.63 -12.36
CA MET A 1 8.09 6.09 -11.02
C MET A 1 9.39 6.86 -11.05
N TYR A 2 10.45 6.41 -11.75
CA TYR A 2 11.74 7.13 -11.84
C TYR A 2 11.67 8.54 -12.49
N ASP A 3 10.76 8.76 -13.43
CA ASP A 3 10.60 10.05 -14.13
C ASP A 3 9.51 10.96 -13.53
N LEU A 4 9.04 10.66 -12.31
CA LEU A 4 8.10 11.55 -11.62
C LEU A 4 8.80 12.87 -11.24
N PRO A 5 8.05 13.96 -10.99
CA PRO A 5 8.66 15.17 -10.44
C PRO A 5 9.16 14.92 -9.01
N ASP A 6 10.21 15.63 -8.58
CA ASP A 6 10.73 15.53 -7.20
C ASP A 6 9.72 16.00 -6.13
N THR A 7 8.66 16.68 -6.55
CA THR A 7 7.52 17.03 -5.69
C THR A 7 6.58 15.85 -5.42
N ALA A 8 6.67 14.75 -6.19
CA ALA A 8 5.94 13.55 -5.88
C ALA A 8 6.48 12.93 -4.58
N LEU A 9 5.58 12.54 -3.68
CA LEU A 9 5.96 11.98 -2.39
C LEU A 9 6.89 10.78 -2.61
N HIS A 10 7.94 10.70 -1.79
CA HIS A 10 8.93 9.61 -1.80
C HIS A 10 9.82 9.54 -3.07
N HIS A 11 9.44 10.17 -4.18
CA HIS A 11 10.17 10.06 -5.44
C HIS A 11 11.65 10.43 -5.35
N ALA A 12 11.98 11.53 -4.67
CA ALA A 12 13.35 12.01 -4.58
C ALA A 12 14.30 11.00 -3.91
N ILE A 13 13.83 10.23 -2.92
CA ILE A 13 14.64 9.19 -2.28
C ILE A 13 14.71 7.94 -3.14
N ASP A 14 13.60 7.53 -3.76
CA ASP A 14 13.56 6.40 -4.68
C ASP A 14 14.54 6.57 -5.85
N ARG A 15 14.56 7.77 -6.45
CA ARG A 15 15.49 8.10 -7.53
C ARG A 15 16.94 8.01 -7.07
N ARG A 16 17.28 8.53 -5.89
CA ARG A 16 18.64 8.44 -5.31
C ARG A 16 19.09 7.00 -5.10
N ILE A 17 18.20 6.12 -4.62
CA ILE A 17 18.49 4.68 -4.46
C ILE A 17 18.77 4.06 -5.83
N MET A 18 18.00 4.40 -6.86
CA MET A 18 18.20 3.87 -8.22
C MET A 18 19.50 4.37 -8.85
N ASP A 19 19.83 5.64 -8.66
CA ASP A 19 21.05 6.28 -9.18
C ASP A 19 22.33 5.79 -8.49
N ALA A 20 22.23 5.29 -7.25
CA ALA A 20 23.37 4.73 -6.53
C ALA A 20 23.88 3.39 -7.10
N SER A 21 23.09 2.72 -7.95
CA SER A 21 23.50 1.45 -8.55
C SER A 21 24.62 1.64 -9.57
N ASN A 22 25.64 0.78 -9.48
CA ASN A 22 26.82 0.75 -10.34
C ASN A 22 27.34 -0.70 -10.48
N GLU A 23 28.61 -0.90 -10.83
CA GLU A 23 29.18 -2.25 -10.98
C GLU A 23 29.40 -3.00 -9.66
N VAL A 24 29.60 -2.28 -8.56
CA VAL A 24 29.85 -2.84 -7.22
C VAL A 24 28.57 -2.88 -6.39
N ILE A 25 27.76 -1.83 -6.48
CA ILE A 25 26.50 -1.69 -5.72
C ILE A 25 25.33 -1.93 -6.68
N LYS A 26 24.49 -2.92 -6.38
CA LYS A 26 23.28 -3.19 -7.17
C LYS A 26 22.05 -2.84 -6.32
N THR A 27 21.16 -1.98 -6.84
CA THR A 27 19.97 -1.54 -6.11
C THR A 27 18.68 -2.00 -6.75
N ILE A 28 17.69 -2.29 -5.92
CA ILE A 28 16.31 -2.66 -6.29
C ILE A 28 15.39 -1.91 -5.33
N SER A 29 14.23 -1.45 -5.82
CA SER A 29 13.16 -0.93 -4.96
C SER A 29 11.95 -1.84 -5.09
N ILE A 30 11.46 -2.30 -3.94
CA ILE A 30 10.18 -3.00 -3.82
C ILE A 30 9.18 -1.96 -3.33
N CYS A 31 8.11 -1.78 -4.10
CA CYS A 31 7.06 -0.81 -3.81
C CYS A 31 5.81 -1.53 -3.32
N PRO A 32 5.63 -1.66 -1.99
CA PRO A 32 4.34 -2.07 -1.46
C PRO A 32 3.27 -1.00 -1.75
N PRO A 33 2.03 -1.41 -2.04
CA PRO A 33 0.88 -0.53 -2.08
C PRO A 33 0.31 -0.36 -0.66
N ASP A 34 -1.00 -0.18 -0.50
CA ASP A 34 -1.61 -0.21 0.82
C ASP A 34 -1.37 -1.56 1.50
N ILE A 35 -0.91 -1.50 2.75
CA ILE A 35 -0.67 -2.70 3.56
C ILE A 35 -1.83 -2.93 4.50
N TYR A 36 -2.47 -4.08 4.35
CA TYR A 36 -3.55 -4.56 5.22
C TYR A 36 -3.08 -5.74 6.07
N GLY A 37 -3.88 -6.16 7.05
CA GLY A 37 -3.53 -7.25 7.94
C GLY A 37 -2.56 -6.84 9.04
N ARG A 38 -2.22 -7.80 9.90
CA ARG A 38 -1.36 -7.54 11.06
C ARG A 38 0.11 -7.51 10.66
N GLY A 39 0.72 -6.34 10.74
CA GLY A 39 2.18 -6.22 10.77
C GLY A 39 2.77 -6.87 12.03
N THR A 40 3.86 -7.62 11.86
CA THR A 40 4.63 -8.24 12.96
C THR A 40 5.84 -7.40 13.37
N GLY A 41 6.14 -6.31 12.64
CA GLY A 41 7.27 -5.41 12.89
C GLY A 41 7.00 -4.33 13.95
N VAL A 42 8.05 -3.57 14.27
CA VAL A 42 7.98 -2.43 15.18
C VAL A 42 7.25 -1.24 14.53
N GLY A 43 6.29 -0.65 15.23
CA GLY A 43 5.72 0.65 14.86
C GLY A 43 4.63 0.65 13.79
N GLY A 44 3.82 -0.41 13.65
CA GLY A 44 2.66 -0.42 12.75
C GLY A 44 1.71 0.76 13.00
N ARG A 45 1.80 1.79 12.15
CA ARG A 45 0.96 2.99 12.24
C ARG A 45 -0.31 2.76 11.43
N ALA A 46 -1.40 2.72 12.17
CA ALA A 46 -2.76 2.58 11.69
C ALA A 46 -3.33 3.96 11.30
N ASP A 47 -2.69 4.70 10.39
CA ASP A 47 -3.00 6.12 10.15
C ASP A 47 -4.44 6.34 9.67
N VAL A 48 -4.94 5.45 8.80
CA VAL A 48 -6.36 5.47 8.40
C VAL A 48 -7.28 5.20 9.59
N TRP A 49 -6.95 4.22 10.44
CA TRP A 49 -7.77 3.85 11.59
C TRP A 49 -7.82 4.95 12.66
N ARG A 50 -6.73 5.69 12.89
CA ARG A 50 -6.72 6.86 13.79
C ARG A 50 -7.67 7.93 13.29
N THR A 51 -7.68 8.13 11.97
CA THR A 51 -8.55 9.11 11.33
C THR A 51 -10.01 8.69 11.47
N LEU A 52 -10.35 7.46 11.08
CA LEU A 52 -11.69 6.89 11.25
C LEU A 52 -12.18 6.94 12.71
N TRP A 53 -11.30 6.67 13.66
CA TRP A 53 -11.61 6.75 15.08
C TRP A 53 -11.90 8.18 15.55
N ARG A 54 -11.13 9.15 15.07
CA ARG A 54 -11.27 10.57 15.41
C ARG A 54 -12.51 11.20 14.76
N THR A 55 -12.76 10.91 13.49
CA THR A 55 -13.90 11.47 12.75
C THR A 55 -15.19 10.74 13.08
N LYS A 56 -15.12 9.48 13.53
CA LYS A 56 -16.27 8.58 13.68
C LYS A 56 -17.02 8.40 12.36
N GLU A 57 -16.28 8.38 11.25
CA GLU A 57 -16.82 8.25 9.90
C GLU A 57 -15.93 7.36 9.04
N SER A 58 -16.49 6.30 8.46
CA SER A 58 -15.92 5.68 7.25
C SER A 58 -16.16 6.59 6.06
N PHE A 59 -15.20 6.71 5.13
CA PHE A 59 -15.33 7.64 4.01
C PHE A 59 -14.76 7.06 2.71
N TYR A 60 -15.15 7.65 1.57
CA TYR A 60 -14.50 7.48 0.27
C TYR A 60 -14.34 8.82 -0.44
N VAL A 61 -13.49 8.88 -1.47
CA VAL A 61 -13.20 10.12 -2.23
C VAL A 61 -13.81 10.06 -3.63
N GLY A 62 -14.40 11.17 -4.07
CA GLY A 62 -14.99 11.26 -5.41
C GLY A 62 -16.10 10.24 -5.63
N ALA A 63 -16.19 9.63 -6.81
CA ALA A 63 -17.19 8.57 -7.08
C ALA A 63 -16.92 7.27 -6.28
N GLY A 64 -15.76 7.16 -5.62
CA GLY A 64 -15.36 5.95 -4.89
C GLY A 64 -15.02 4.77 -5.80
N GLU A 65 -14.81 5.01 -7.09
CA GLU A 65 -14.49 4.00 -8.10
C GLU A 65 -13.01 3.67 -8.19
N ASN A 66 -12.15 4.39 -7.46
CA ASN A 66 -10.71 4.20 -7.54
C ASN A 66 -10.32 2.80 -7.03
N PRO A 67 -9.69 1.96 -7.87
CA PRO A 67 -9.06 0.75 -7.37
C PRO A 67 -7.87 1.14 -6.49
N ARG A 68 -7.76 0.51 -5.33
CA ARG A 68 -6.60 0.59 -4.43
C ARG A 68 -5.89 -0.74 -4.50
N ALA A 69 -4.62 -0.72 -4.92
CA ALA A 69 -3.77 -1.88 -4.76
C ALA A 69 -3.57 -2.16 -3.27
N VAL A 70 -3.63 -3.43 -2.88
CA VAL A 70 -3.47 -3.88 -1.50
C VAL A 70 -2.61 -5.14 -1.44
N THR A 71 -1.83 -5.27 -0.36
CA THR A 71 -0.98 -6.44 -0.10
C THR A 71 -0.80 -6.73 1.39
N HIS A 72 -0.85 -8.00 1.77
CA HIS A 72 -0.57 -8.41 3.15
C HIS A 72 0.95 -8.30 3.43
N PRO A 73 1.40 -7.89 4.62
CA PRO A 73 2.83 -7.70 4.91
C PRO A 73 3.66 -8.97 4.69
N ASN A 74 3.11 -10.15 4.98
CA ASN A 74 3.79 -11.42 4.72
C ASN A 74 4.08 -11.63 3.22
N ASP A 75 3.18 -11.22 2.33
CA ASP A 75 3.42 -11.37 0.89
C ASP A 75 4.50 -10.39 0.39
N VAL A 76 4.61 -9.21 1.01
CA VAL A 76 5.74 -8.29 0.77
C VAL A 76 7.05 -8.95 1.19
N VAL A 77 7.09 -9.57 2.37
CA VAL A 77 8.26 -10.32 2.86
C VAL A 77 8.62 -11.44 1.88
N ASP A 78 7.64 -12.19 1.38
CA ASP A 78 7.87 -13.24 0.37
C ASP A 78 8.53 -12.68 -0.90
N LEU A 79 8.16 -11.47 -1.34
CA LEU A 79 8.83 -10.83 -2.48
C LEU A 79 10.28 -10.46 -2.17
N PHE A 80 10.56 -9.92 -0.98
CA PHE A 80 11.94 -9.67 -0.54
C PHE A 80 12.78 -10.95 -0.55
N LEU A 81 12.23 -12.05 -0.03
CA LEU A 81 12.90 -13.34 -0.02
C LEU A 81 13.15 -13.86 -1.44
N LEU A 82 12.17 -13.72 -2.35
CA LEU A 82 12.32 -14.13 -3.75
C LEU A 82 13.41 -13.33 -4.48
N VAL A 83 13.49 -12.02 -4.25
CA VAL A 83 14.58 -11.18 -4.78
C VAL A 83 15.93 -11.62 -4.20
N LEU A 84 16.03 -11.84 -2.89
CA LEU A 84 17.26 -12.28 -2.24
C LEU A 84 17.72 -13.67 -2.73
N GLU A 85 16.79 -14.61 -2.83
CA GLU A 85 17.04 -15.95 -3.37
C GLU A 85 17.56 -15.88 -4.81
N ASN A 86 16.98 -15.03 -5.65
CA ASN A 86 17.46 -14.81 -7.00
C ASN A 86 18.91 -14.27 -7.04
N ILE A 87 19.22 -13.30 -6.17
CA ILE A 87 20.58 -12.74 -6.04
C ILE A 87 21.58 -13.82 -5.62
N ILE A 88 21.24 -14.64 -4.60
CA ILE A 88 22.15 -15.63 -4.03
C ILE A 88 22.33 -16.84 -4.96
N LEU A 89 21.22 -17.39 -5.47
CA LEU A 89 21.24 -18.66 -6.21
C LEU A 89 21.46 -18.48 -7.71
N LYS A 90 21.00 -17.36 -8.29
CA LYS A 90 21.07 -17.08 -9.73
C LYS A 90 21.90 -15.86 -10.06
N ARG A 91 22.64 -15.30 -9.11
CA ARG A 91 23.45 -14.06 -9.32
C ARG A 91 22.63 -12.88 -9.85
N GLY A 92 21.32 -12.86 -9.58
CA GLY A 92 20.42 -11.80 -10.04
C GLY A 92 20.03 -11.87 -11.53
N GLU A 93 20.16 -13.03 -12.18
CA GLU A 93 19.90 -13.20 -13.63
C GLU A 93 18.48 -12.80 -14.05
N ASP A 94 17.48 -13.01 -13.19
CA ASP A 94 16.08 -12.63 -13.47
C ASP A 94 15.76 -11.20 -13.00
N LEU A 95 16.72 -10.51 -12.38
CA LEU A 95 16.53 -9.19 -11.77
C LEU A 95 17.08 -8.06 -12.63
N LYS A 96 16.52 -6.88 -12.43
CA LYS A 96 16.99 -5.64 -13.07
C LYS A 96 17.39 -4.64 -11.99
N PHE A 97 18.65 -4.22 -11.98
CA PHE A 97 19.25 -3.39 -10.91
C PHE A 97 19.49 -1.94 -11.33
N GLY A 98 19.11 -0.96 -10.52
CA GLY A 98 19.49 0.45 -10.69
C GLY A 98 18.73 1.23 -11.76
N LYS A 99 19.40 2.10 -12.54
CA LYS A 99 18.89 2.71 -13.79
C LYS A 99 19.53 2.09 -15.05
N GLU A 100 18.75 1.77 -16.09
CA GLU A 100 19.34 1.43 -17.41
C GLU A 100 19.33 2.68 -18.26
N LEU A 101 20.49 3.08 -18.74
CA LEU A 101 20.66 4.37 -19.41
C LEU A 101 19.98 4.48 -20.79
N LYS A 102 19.40 3.40 -21.35
CA LYS A 102 19.14 3.33 -22.81
C LYS A 102 17.69 3.15 -23.27
N ILE A 103 16.69 3.19 -22.40
CA ILE A 103 15.28 3.16 -22.84
C ILE A 103 14.54 4.35 -22.24
N LYS A 104 14.12 5.29 -23.08
CA LYS A 104 13.47 6.57 -22.73
C LYS A 104 12.10 6.42 -22.04
N HIS A 105 11.60 5.19 -21.95
CA HIS A 105 10.38 4.79 -21.25
C HIS A 105 10.57 3.41 -20.57
N SER A 106 11.77 3.15 -20.03
CA SER A 106 12.10 1.86 -19.43
C SER A 106 11.10 1.54 -18.31
N LEU A 107 10.41 0.41 -18.45
CA LEU A 107 9.66 -0.26 -17.39
C LEU A 107 10.54 -0.24 -16.13
N THR A 108 10.18 0.64 -15.21
CA THR A 108 11.06 1.04 -14.13
C THR A 108 11.24 -0.12 -13.16
N ARG A 109 12.44 -0.26 -12.58
CA ARG A 109 12.90 -1.39 -11.73
C ARG A 109 12.34 -1.35 -10.31
N PHE A 110 11.13 -0.82 -10.22
CA PHE A 110 10.28 -0.90 -9.08
C PHE A 110 9.48 -2.19 -9.22
N TYR A 111 9.67 -3.08 -8.26
CA TYR A 111 8.87 -4.28 -8.15
C TYR A 111 7.63 -3.93 -7.33
N PHE A 112 6.52 -3.73 -8.02
CA PHE A 112 5.25 -3.43 -7.37
C PHE A 112 4.69 -4.69 -6.71
N ALA A 113 4.68 -4.70 -5.39
CA ALA A 113 4.17 -5.83 -4.61
C ALA A 113 2.66 -5.74 -4.52
N VAL A 114 1.92 -5.87 -5.63
CA VAL A 114 0.44 -5.76 -5.67
C VAL A 114 -0.18 -7.16 -5.66
N ALA A 115 -0.86 -7.51 -4.56
CA ALA A 115 -1.52 -8.80 -4.44
C ALA A 115 -2.90 -8.78 -5.11
N ASP A 116 -3.68 -7.74 -4.82
CA ASP A 116 -5.05 -7.54 -5.29
C ASP A 116 -5.38 -6.04 -5.44
N GLU A 117 -6.52 -5.73 -6.03
CA GLU A 117 -7.09 -4.39 -6.12
C GLU A 117 -8.50 -4.37 -5.53
N ILE A 118 -8.75 -3.45 -4.60
CA ILE A 118 -10.06 -3.27 -3.97
C ILE A 118 -10.65 -1.92 -4.35
N ARG A 119 -11.97 -1.86 -4.52
CA ARG A 119 -12.66 -0.57 -4.56
C ARG A 119 -12.73 -0.01 -3.14
N TRP A 120 -12.13 1.15 -2.90
CA TRP A 120 -12.10 1.72 -1.55
C TRP A 120 -13.49 1.98 -0.98
N LYS A 121 -14.45 2.39 -1.82
CA LYS A 121 -15.84 2.57 -1.39
C LYS A 121 -16.43 1.32 -0.74
N ASP A 122 -16.16 0.14 -1.30
CA ASP A 122 -16.67 -1.12 -0.74
C ASP A 122 -16.04 -1.40 0.62
N ALA A 123 -14.74 -1.11 0.76
CA ALA A 123 -14.06 -1.25 2.03
C ALA A 123 -14.62 -0.27 3.07
N ALA A 124 -14.88 0.97 2.67
CA ALA A 124 -15.46 1.99 3.53
C ALA A 124 -16.88 1.62 4.00
N GLU A 125 -17.72 1.10 3.11
CA GLU A 125 -19.07 0.60 3.43
C GLU A 125 -19.01 -0.61 4.38
N ALA A 126 -18.11 -1.55 4.13
CA ALA A 126 -17.87 -2.69 5.02
C ALA A 126 -17.39 -2.25 6.42
N ILE A 127 -16.45 -1.32 6.48
CA ILE A 127 -15.95 -0.75 7.75
C ILE A 127 -17.07 -0.02 8.50
N CYS A 128 -17.94 0.72 7.80
CA CYS A 128 -19.11 1.37 8.39
C CYS A 128 -20.01 0.36 9.11
N ARG A 129 -20.39 -0.69 8.37
CA ARG A 129 -21.24 -1.77 8.90
C ARG A 129 -20.60 -2.44 10.13
N MET A 130 -19.32 -2.81 10.03
CA MET A 130 -18.59 -3.40 11.15
C MET A 130 -18.51 -2.45 12.34
N GLY A 131 -18.40 -1.15 12.10
CA GLY A 131 -18.36 -0.15 13.17
C GLY A 131 -19.67 0.03 13.91
N ILE A 132 -20.80 -0.10 13.20
CA ILE A 132 -22.14 -0.15 13.80
C ILE A 132 -22.29 -1.42 14.62
N GLU A 133 -21.96 -2.59 14.04
CA GLU A 133 -22.06 -3.90 14.70
C GLU A 133 -21.19 -3.99 15.97
N GLN A 134 -20.01 -3.36 15.96
CA GLN A 134 -19.09 -3.29 17.11
C GLN A 134 -19.39 -2.11 18.08
N GLY A 135 -20.36 -1.26 17.76
CA GLY A 135 -20.82 -0.16 18.59
C GLY A 135 -19.83 1.01 18.77
N TRP A 136 -18.88 1.19 17.86
CA TRP A 136 -17.99 2.37 17.87
C TRP A 136 -18.41 3.46 16.88
N LEU A 137 -19.35 3.15 15.98
CA LEU A 137 -20.13 4.10 15.18
C LEU A 137 -21.59 4.14 15.66
N GLN A 138 -22.28 5.24 15.36
CA GLN A 138 -23.71 5.38 15.65
C GLN A 138 -24.54 4.49 14.73
N VAL A 139 -25.72 4.06 15.18
CA VAL A 139 -26.60 3.12 14.44
C VAL A 139 -27.06 3.69 13.10
N ASP A 140 -27.14 5.01 12.98
CA ASP A 140 -27.51 5.77 11.79
C ASP A 140 -26.29 6.29 11.01
N ALA A 141 -25.08 5.87 11.35
CA ALA A 141 -23.88 6.24 10.62
C ALA A 141 -23.95 5.76 9.17
N ILE A 142 -23.50 6.60 8.25
CA ILE A 142 -23.40 6.32 6.83
C ILE A 142 -21.96 6.51 6.37
N THR A 143 -21.58 5.85 5.28
CA THR A 143 -20.27 6.08 4.67
C THR A 143 -20.21 7.48 4.04
N ALA A 144 -19.33 8.33 4.57
CA ALA A 144 -19.17 9.70 4.15
C ALA A 144 -18.54 9.80 2.75
N PHE A 145 -19.00 10.79 1.99
CA PHE A 145 -18.37 11.21 0.74
C PHE A 145 -17.46 12.41 1.03
N TYR A 146 -16.20 12.32 0.62
CA TYR A 146 -15.26 13.45 0.65
C TYR A 146 -14.91 13.89 -0.77
N ASP A 147 -14.97 15.20 -1.00
CA ASP A 147 -14.29 15.81 -2.13
C ASP A 147 -12.78 15.93 -1.85
N GLU A 148 -12.01 16.36 -2.84
CA GLU A 148 -10.56 16.49 -2.70
C GLU A 148 -10.17 17.48 -1.57
N LYS A 149 -10.95 18.54 -1.37
CA LYS A 149 -10.67 19.55 -0.36
C LYS A 149 -10.84 18.98 1.04
N CYS A 150 -12.00 18.37 1.33
CA CYS A 150 -12.30 17.71 2.59
C CYS A 150 -11.26 16.61 2.89
N PHE A 151 -10.91 15.82 1.87
CA PHE A 151 -9.90 14.78 2.00
C PHE A 151 -8.54 15.34 2.46
N ARG A 152 -8.06 16.42 1.83
CA ARG A 152 -6.78 17.07 2.16
C ARG A 152 -6.75 17.75 3.53
N GLU A 153 -7.90 18.14 4.07
CA GLU A 153 -8.01 18.70 5.43
C GLU A 153 -7.89 17.61 6.51
N ILE A 154 -8.24 16.37 6.16
CA ILE A 154 -8.31 15.25 7.10
C ILE A 154 -7.05 14.36 7.04
N PHE A 155 -6.48 14.16 5.85
CA PHE A 155 -5.35 13.27 5.59
C PHE A 155 -4.07 14.00 5.18
N GLU A 156 -2.92 13.43 5.55
CA GLU A 156 -1.64 13.84 4.99
C GLU A 156 -1.59 13.56 3.47
N PRO A 157 -0.91 14.41 2.67
CA PRO A 157 -0.94 14.34 1.20
C PRO A 157 -0.60 12.99 0.56
N GLY A 158 0.12 12.12 1.28
CA GLY A 158 0.59 10.83 0.76
C GLY A 158 -0.51 9.84 0.38
N TRP A 159 -1.71 9.97 0.95
CA TRP A 159 -2.77 8.98 0.78
C TRP A 159 -3.48 9.03 -0.59
N LEU A 160 -3.35 10.14 -1.33
CA LEU A 160 -3.86 10.29 -2.70
C LEU A 160 -2.93 9.67 -3.76
N GLY A 161 -1.70 9.29 -3.39
CA GLY A 161 -0.60 9.07 -4.35
C GLY A 161 -0.52 7.70 -5.05
N PHE A 162 -1.39 6.74 -4.74
CA PHE A 162 -1.22 5.37 -5.24
C PHE A 162 -2.08 5.07 -6.47
N VAL A 163 -1.49 5.24 -7.65
CA VAL A 163 -1.97 4.57 -8.88
C VAL A 163 -1.40 3.15 -8.88
N SER A 164 -2.25 2.14 -9.02
CA SER A 164 -1.80 0.75 -9.14
C SER A 164 -1.13 0.53 -10.49
N LEU A 165 0.16 0.20 -10.47
CA LEU A 165 0.87 -0.39 -11.60
C LEU A 165 1.20 -1.83 -11.22
N GLY A 166 0.18 -2.68 -11.19
CA GLY A 166 0.37 -4.10 -10.89
C GLY A 166 1.05 -4.80 -12.06
N VAL A 167 2.29 -5.26 -11.88
CA VAL A 167 2.88 -6.29 -12.73
C VAL A 167 3.43 -7.37 -11.81
N ARG A 168 2.84 -8.57 -11.85
CA ARG A 168 3.42 -9.74 -11.18
C ARG A 168 4.71 -10.10 -11.91
N GLN A 169 5.84 -9.92 -11.23
CA GLN A 169 7.16 -10.22 -11.77
C GLN A 169 7.78 -11.38 -11.00
N LEU A 170 8.73 -12.08 -11.62
CA LEU A 170 9.52 -13.15 -11.01
C LEU A 170 8.72 -14.38 -10.50
N GLY A 171 7.48 -14.57 -10.97
CA GLY A 171 6.63 -15.68 -10.52
C GLY A 171 6.07 -15.51 -9.09
N TRP A 172 6.19 -14.31 -8.50
CA TRP A 172 5.64 -14.02 -7.17
C TRP A 172 4.12 -14.22 -7.14
N LYS A 173 3.64 -14.95 -6.13
CA LYS A 173 2.23 -15.22 -5.87
C LYS A 173 1.93 -14.89 -4.40
N PRO A 174 1.00 -13.96 -4.11
CA PRO A 174 0.48 -13.77 -2.77
C PRO A 174 -0.12 -15.08 -2.23
N ARG A 175 0.11 -15.36 -0.94
CA ARG A 175 -0.35 -16.57 -0.24
C ARG A 175 -1.04 -16.26 1.09
N ALA A 176 -0.85 -15.05 1.63
CA ALA A 176 -1.58 -14.64 2.82
C ALA A 176 -3.08 -14.54 2.53
N PRO A 177 -3.93 -14.54 3.58
CA PRO A 177 -5.35 -14.31 3.39
C PRO A 177 -5.62 -12.96 2.70
N ASP A 178 -6.67 -12.93 1.88
CA ASP A 178 -7.06 -11.72 1.16
C ASP A 178 -7.57 -10.61 2.11
N PHE A 179 -7.68 -9.40 1.58
CA PHE A 179 -8.10 -8.20 2.30
C PHE A 179 -9.43 -8.41 3.05
N TRP A 180 -10.43 -8.98 2.39
CA TRP A 180 -11.77 -9.15 2.96
C TRP A 180 -11.80 -10.19 4.08
N THR A 181 -11.02 -11.26 3.93
CA THR A 181 -10.87 -12.30 4.96
C THR A 181 -10.32 -11.74 6.27
N VAL A 182 -9.39 -10.78 6.24
CA VAL A 182 -8.77 -10.24 7.48
C VAL A 182 -9.38 -8.94 7.98
N LEU A 183 -10.15 -8.23 7.14
CA LEU A 183 -10.72 -6.93 7.46
C LEU A 183 -11.47 -6.91 8.82
N PRO A 184 -12.35 -7.87 9.17
CA PRO A 184 -13.00 -7.87 10.48
C PRO A 184 -12.02 -7.84 11.65
N ALA A 185 -10.99 -8.68 11.60
CA ALA A 185 -9.97 -8.76 12.64
C ALA A 185 -9.06 -7.52 12.68
N ASP A 186 -8.85 -6.85 11.54
CA ASP A 186 -8.15 -5.56 11.47
C ASP A 186 -8.95 -4.45 12.16
N VAL A 187 -10.26 -4.36 11.87
CA VAL A 187 -11.17 -3.38 12.49
C VAL A 187 -11.19 -3.57 14.01
N GLU A 188 -11.43 -4.79 14.49
CA GLU A 188 -11.48 -5.09 15.93
C GLU A 188 -10.18 -4.70 16.65
N ARG A 189 -9.04 -5.04 16.05
CA ARG A 189 -7.72 -4.72 16.60
C ARG A 189 -7.45 -3.23 16.61
N ALA A 190 -7.80 -2.52 15.55
CA ALA A 190 -7.65 -1.07 15.47
C ALA A 190 -8.49 -0.38 16.56
N VAL A 191 -9.75 -0.78 16.71
CA VAL A 191 -10.64 -0.25 17.76
C VAL A 191 -10.10 -0.55 19.16
N ALA A 192 -9.65 -1.78 19.40
CA ALA A 192 -9.04 -2.17 20.67
C ALA A 192 -7.74 -1.43 20.98
N GLN A 193 -7.02 -0.93 19.97
CA GLN A 193 -5.85 -0.07 20.16
C GLN A 193 -6.24 1.37 20.52
N MET A 194 -7.31 1.90 19.93
CA MET A 194 -7.77 3.28 20.18
C MET A 194 -8.55 3.46 21.49
N LYS A 195 -9.06 2.36 22.06
CA LYS A 195 -9.70 2.36 23.39
C LYS A 195 -8.71 2.37 24.57
N ARG A 196 -7.40 2.21 24.32
CA ARG A 196 -6.36 2.26 25.35
C ARG A 196 -5.89 3.69 25.57
#